data_AF-N1PIL3-F1
#
_entry.id   AF-N1PIL3-F1
#
_cell.length_a   1.000
_cell.length_b   1.000
_cell.length_c   1.000
_cell.angle_alpha   90.00
_cell.angle_beta   90.00
_cell.angle_gamma   90.00
#
_symmetry.space_group_name_H-M   'P 1'
#
loop_
_entity.id
_entity.type
_entity.pdbx_description
1 polymer ?
#
loop_
_entity_poly.entity_id
_entity_poly.type
_entity_poly.pdbx_seq_one_letter_code
_entity_poly.pdbx_strand_id
1 'polypeptide(L)'
;MLYGAPTHRLEEYLTMTARALEIEAQFLYIPGCMIISFDDAETRTTEVKLVRLAQGIDLGRLKDVHRIYKEVIHDVIGVEEATAQLEELIAKKAKFHPWLRVLVFGLTSVTAAPFSFDARLIDLPLSFCFGCMVGALQLIVAPLSPLYSNVFEVSATVLISFLARVFGSIRGGDLFCFSALAQAGIVMLLPGYMFLSSSLELQARSIVAGSIRIVYGVIYSLLLGFGITLGAVLYGMIDKNATSALTCKSPMPGTYGFIFVPFFVLCISMLYQAKWKQMPIMVLVAFAGYIVNFYSSKRFTSSPQIASTLGAFAVGALANLYSRFRHGVAAAILIPAIFTQVPGGLASTGGLLSGLQVANEINNVTSAANATSMGSTGLATNTSYIVFGVASSMIQIAIGITVGLFLSALVVYPLGKRRSGLFSF
;
A
#
# COMPACT_ATOMS: atom_id res chain seq x y z
N MET A 1 15.52 -6.77 5.50
CA MET A 1 14.20 -6.65 6.16
C MET A 1 13.81 -5.20 6.44
N LEU A 2 14.66 -4.41 7.11
CA LEU A 2 14.35 -3.02 7.52
C LEU A 2 13.89 -2.08 6.39
N TYR A 3 14.40 -2.26 5.17
CA TYR A 3 14.19 -1.31 4.05
C TYR A 3 13.22 -1.79 2.96
N GLY A 4 12.44 -2.85 3.19
CA GLY A 4 11.39 -3.27 2.25
C GLY A 4 11.86 -4.19 1.14
N ALA A 5 12.87 -5.02 1.43
CA ALA A 5 13.32 -6.06 0.52
C ALA A 5 12.22 -7.13 0.32
N PRO A 6 12.06 -7.72 -0.88
CA PRO A 6 11.12 -8.81 -1.12
C PRO A 6 11.44 -10.02 -0.22
N THR A 7 10.54 -10.39 0.68
CA THR A 7 10.88 -11.35 1.74
C THR A 7 10.94 -12.79 1.28
N HIS A 8 10.21 -13.14 0.21
CA HIS A 8 10.27 -14.46 -0.41
C HIS A 8 11.66 -14.82 -0.98
N ARG A 9 12.58 -13.85 -1.09
CA ARG A 9 13.96 -14.06 -1.55
C ARG A 9 15.02 -13.83 -0.47
N LEU A 10 14.63 -13.37 0.71
CA LEU A 10 15.61 -13.01 1.74
C LEU A 10 16.43 -14.22 2.19
N GLU A 11 15.78 -15.38 2.35
CA GLU A 11 16.45 -16.63 2.70
C GLU A 11 17.49 -17.01 1.63
N GLU A 12 17.10 -17.02 0.35
CA GLU A 12 18.02 -17.30 -0.76
C GLU A 12 19.22 -16.33 -0.78
N TYR A 13 18.99 -15.03 -0.57
CA TYR A 13 20.07 -14.06 -0.51
C TYR A 13 21.05 -14.33 0.64
N LEU A 14 20.54 -14.66 1.82
CA LEU A 14 21.37 -14.97 2.97
C LEU A 14 22.12 -16.29 2.80
N THR A 15 21.49 -17.31 2.22
CA THR A 15 22.16 -18.57 1.85
C THR A 15 23.28 -18.33 0.84
N MET A 16 23.07 -17.48 -0.16
CA MET A 16 24.11 -17.13 -1.13
C MET A 16 25.26 -16.35 -0.49
N THR A 17 24.96 -15.42 0.42
CA THR A 17 26.01 -14.72 1.19
C THR A 17 26.79 -15.69 2.07
N ALA A 18 26.12 -16.57 2.81
CA ALA A 18 26.77 -17.54 3.68
C ALA A 18 27.73 -18.45 2.90
N ARG A 19 27.32 -18.90 1.70
CA ARG A 19 28.19 -19.66 0.79
C ARG A 19 29.39 -18.86 0.30
N ALA A 20 29.21 -17.59 -0.05
CA ALA A 20 30.30 -16.73 -0.48
C ALA A 20 31.31 -16.45 0.65
N LEU A 21 30.84 -16.47 1.90
CA LEU A 21 31.66 -16.29 3.10
C LEU A 21 32.20 -17.62 3.67
N GLU A 22 31.91 -18.75 3.03
CA GLU A 22 32.27 -20.09 3.50
C GLU A 22 31.75 -20.44 4.91
N ILE A 23 30.55 -19.95 5.26
CA ILE A 23 29.89 -20.19 6.55
C ILE A 23 28.71 -21.16 6.36
N GLU A 24 28.62 -22.18 7.21
CA GLU A 24 27.46 -23.08 7.30
C GLU A 24 26.35 -22.42 8.13
N ALA A 25 25.30 -21.95 7.45
CA ALA A 25 24.17 -21.31 8.10
C ALA A 25 22.83 -21.66 7.44
N GLN A 26 21.80 -21.78 8.28
CA GLN A 26 20.41 -21.96 7.87
C GLN A 26 19.56 -20.74 8.26
N PHE A 27 18.59 -20.43 7.40
CA PHE A 27 17.84 -19.19 7.44
C PHE A 27 16.35 -19.50 7.34
N LEU A 28 15.57 -19.05 8.32
CA LEU A 28 14.11 -19.14 8.31
C LEU A 28 13.50 -17.77 8.55
N TYR A 29 12.68 -17.33 7.60
CA TYR A 29 11.99 -16.06 7.66
C TYR A 29 10.53 -16.23 8.09
N ILE A 30 10.12 -15.48 9.10
CA ILE A 30 8.73 -15.33 9.55
C ILE A 30 8.41 -13.81 9.58
N PRO A 31 7.20 -13.36 9.26
CA PRO A 31 6.84 -11.94 9.39
C PRO A 31 7.23 -11.37 10.76
N GLY A 32 8.11 -10.37 10.77
CA GLY A 32 8.64 -9.72 11.98
C GLY A 32 9.86 -10.39 12.64
N CYS A 33 10.33 -11.53 12.12
CA CYS A 33 11.40 -12.33 12.74
C CYS A 33 12.26 -13.07 11.70
N MET A 34 13.58 -12.98 11.83
CA MET A 34 14.51 -13.86 11.13
C MET A 34 15.20 -14.78 12.13
N ILE A 35 15.09 -16.08 11.89
CA ILE A 35 15.82 -17.10 12.66
C ILE A 35 17.03 -17.49 11.81
N ILE A 36 18.20 -17.38 12.42
CA ILE A 36 19.49 -17.70 11.82
C ILE A 36 20.11 -18.78 12.69
N SER A 37 20.46 -19.92 12.09
CA SER A 37 21.19 -20.98 12.78
C SER A 37 22.57 -21.08 12.15
N PHE A 38 23.62 -20.87 12.93
CA PHE A 38 25.00 -21.14 12.53
C PHE A 38 25.36 -22.54 13.02
N ASP A 39 25.86 -23.36 12.11
CA ASP A 39 26.36 -24.69 12.44
C ASP A 39 27.89 -24.62 12.52
N ASP A 40 28.45 -25.16 13.60
CA ASP A 40 29.90 -25.30 13.74
C ASP A 40 30.26 -26.78 13.68
N ALA A 41 30.80 -27.19 12.53
CA ALA A 41 31.20 -28.56 12.27
C ALA A 41 32.30 -29.05 13.22
N GLU A 42 33.14 -28.16 13.74
CA GLU A 42 34.25 -28.54 14.64
C GLU A 42 33.72 -28.89 16.04
N THR A 43 32.81 -28.07 16.58
CA THR A 43 32.27 -28.28 17.93
C THR A 43 30.97 -29.09 17.96
N ARG A 44 30.36 -29.35 16.79
CA ARG A 44 29.01 -29.92 16.64
C ARG A 44 27.96 -29.16 17.45
N THR A 45 28.13 -27.85 17.56
CA THR A 45 27.16 -26.98 18.24
C THR A 45 26.41 -26.13 17.23
N THR A 46 25.17 -25.81 17.56
CA THR A 46 24.33 -24.93 16.74
C THR A 46 24.01 -23.67 17.53
N GLU A 47 24.42 -22.51 17.01
CA GLU A 47 24.06 -21.23 17.60
C GLU A 47 22.88 -20.62 16.86
N VAL A 48 21.75 -20.47 17.55
CA VAL A 48 20.54 -19.87 16.98
C VAL A 48 20.44 -18.40 17.41
N LYS A 49 20.47 -17.50 16.42
CA LYS A 49 20.22 -16.07 16.60
C LYS A 49 18.83 -15.71 16.08
N LEU A 50 18.14 -14.86 16.82
CA LEU A 50 16.77 -14.44 16.52
C LEU A 50 16.72 -12.92 16.38
N VAL A 51 16.52 -12.44 15.15
CA VAL A 51 16.50 -11.01 14.82
C VAL A 51 15.05 -10.56 14.61
N ARG A 52 14.51 -9.79 15.56
CA ARG A 52 13.15 -9.23 15.48
C ARG A 52 13.19 -7.79 15.01
N LEU A 53 12.42 -7.49 13.97
CA LEU A 53 12.37 -6.14 13.42
C LEU A 53 11.05 -5.88 12.68
N ALA A 54 10.45 -4.72 12.93
CA ALA A 54 9.32 -4.24 12.16
C ALA A 54 9.74 -3.95 10.71
N GLN A 55 8.90 -4.33 9.75
CA GLN A 55 9.16 -4.04 8.35
C GLN A 55 8.93 -2.56 8.05
N GLY A 56 9.88 -1.94 7.34
CA GLY A 56 9.75 -0.60 6.80
C GLY A 56 10.01 -0.59 5.30
N ILE A 57 9.69 0.52 4.63
CA ILE A 57 10.01 0.75 3.22
C ILE A 57 10.89 2.01 3.14
N ASP A 58 12.14 1.82 2.72
CA ASP A 58 13.07 2.90 2.39
C ASP A 58 13.80 2.52 1.10
N LEU A 59 13.32 3.05 -0.02
CA LEU A 59 13.80 2.67 -1.35
C LEU A 59 15.25 3.12 -1.58
N GLY A 60 15.65 4.21 -0.94
CA GLY A 60 17.01 4.73 -1.04
C GLY A 60 18.01 3.80 -0.39
N ARG A 61 17.78 3.45 0.88
CA ARG A 61 18.64 2.55 1.65
C ARG A 61 18.57 1.11 1.14
N LEU A 62 17.41 0.66 0.68
CA LEU A 62 17.28 -0.67 0.06
C LEU A 62 18.24 -0.85 -1.10
N LYS A 63 18.37 0.17 -1.96
CA LYS A 63 19.32 0.16 -3.07
C LYS A 63 20.76 0.09 -2.58
N ASP A 64 21.09 0.85 -1.53
CA ASP A 64 22.46 0.91 -0.99
C ASP A 64 22.86 -0.40 -0.33
N VAL A 65 21.99 -1.02 0.48
CA VAL A 65 22.22 -2.37 1.02
C VAL A 65 22.40 -3.38 -0.11
N HIS A 66 21.55 -3.32 -1.15
CA HIS A 66 21.67 -4.26 -2.27
C HIS A 66 22.96 -4.06 -3.09
N ARG A 67 23.49 -2.83 -3.14
CA ARG A 67 24.80 -2.55 -3.76
C ARG A 67 25.91 -3.20 -2.94
N ILE A 68 25.96 -2.95 -1.63
CA ILE A 68 26.95 -3.55 -0.71
C ILE A 68 26.91 -5.08 -0.82
N TYR A 69 25.72 -5.67 -0.74
CA TYR A 69 25.51 -7.12 -0.94
C TYR A 69 26.11 -7.65 -2.24
N LYS A 70 25.90 -6.94 -3.36
CA LYS A 70 26.45 -7.36 -4.66
C LYS A 70 27.96 -7.22 -4.70
N GLU A 71 28.51 -6.15 -4.15
CA GLU A 71 29.96 -5.92 -4.11
C GLU A 71 30.66 -7.03 -3.30
N VAL A 72 30.07 -7.47 -2.17
CA VAL A 72 30.59 -8.61 -1.38
C VAL A 72 30.54 -9.92 -2.17
N ILE A 73 29.41 -10.24 -2.80
CA ILE A 73 29.25 -11.53 -3.52
C ILE A 73 30.13 -11.66 -4.76
N HIS A 74 30.54 -10.52 -5.34
CA HIS A 74 31.44 -10.51 -6.49
C HIS A 74 32.91 -10.27 -6.07
N ASP A 75 33.23 -10.42 -4.79
CA ASP A 75 34.57 -10.21 -4.21
C ASP A 75 35.19 -8.84 -4.56
N VAL A 76 34.35 -7.81 -4.70
CA VAL A 76 34.79 -6.44 -4.98
C VAL A 76 35.25 -5.73 -3.70
N ILE A 77 34.58 -6.03 -2.59
CA ILE A 77 34.88 -5.48 -1.26
C ILE A 77 34.93 -6.61 -0.22
N GLY A 78 35.79 -6.46 0.79
CA GLY A 78 35.89 -7.41 1.91
C GLY A 78 34.76 -7.27 2.94
N VAL A 79 34.65 -8.24 3.84
CA VAL A 79 33.60 -8.32 4.87
C VAL A 79 33.70 -7.17 5.87
N GLU A 80 34.90 -6.81 6.29
CA GLU A 80 35.14 -5.72 7.23
C GLU A 80 34.68 -4.37 6.64
N GLU A 81 35.04 -4.09 5.38
CA GLU A 81 34.62 -2.88 4.69
C GLU A 81 33.11 -2.84 4.49
N ALA A 82 32.51 -3.96 4.08
CA ALA A 82 31.06 -4.08 3.90
C ALA A 82 30.30 -3.86 5.22
N THR A 83 30.84 -4.36 6.33
CA THR A 83 30.27 -4.19 7.67
C THR A 83 30.31 -2.72 8.09
N ALA A 84 31.44 -2.04 7.90
CA ALA A 84 31.57 -0.61 8.18
C ALA A 84 30.60 0.24 7.33
N GLN A 85 30.49 -0.05 6.03
CA GLN A 85 29.54 0.64 5.14
C GLN A 85 28.08 0.39 5.57
N LEU A 86 27.77 -0.81 6.06
CA LEU A 86 26.41 -1.15 6.53
C LEU A 86 26.07 -0.44 7.84
N GLU A 87 27.01 -0.37 8.79
CA GLU A 87 26.84 0.37 10.04
C GLU A 87 26.64 1.86 9.80
N GLU A 88 27.44 2.47 8.91
CA GLU A 88 27.26 3.87 8.52
C GLU A 88 25.86 4.11 7.92
N LEU A 89 25.38 3.18 7.08
CA LEU A 89 24.07 3.27 6.45
C LEU A 89 22.92 3.14 7.46
N ILE A 90 23.08 2.29 8.47
CA ILE A 90 22.11 2.13 9.57
C ILE A 90 22.08 3.40 10.44
N ALA A 91 23.26 3.93 10.79
CA ALA A 91 23.40 5.13 11.62
C ALA A 91 22.93 6.42 10.93
N LYS A 92 22.87 6.43 9.59
CA LYS A 92 22.44 7.61 8.82
C LYS A 92 21.03 8.06 9.21
N LYS A 93 20.83 9.37 9.36
CA LYS A 93 19.50 9.96 9.60
C LYS A 93 18.58 9.81 8.39
N ALA A 94 17.26 9.84 8.63
CA ALA A 94 16.27 9.87 7.57
C ALA A 94 16.50 11.08 6.64
N LYS A 95 16.29 10.90 5.34
CA LYS A 95 16.56 11.93 4.31
C LYS A 95 15.64 13.14 4.42
N PHE A 96 14.39 12.92 4.83
CA PHE A 96 13.36 13.96 4.93
C PHE A 96 12.85 14.07 6.36
N HIS A 97 12.74 15.31 6.86
CA HIS A 97 12.24 15.60 8.20
C HIS A 97 10.77 15.18 8.36
N PRO A 98 10.33 14.69 9.54
CA PRO A 98 8.95 14.24 9.75
C PRO A 98 7.88 15.26 9.35
N TRP A 99 8.07 16.54 9.68
CA TRP A 99 7.12 17.61 9.31
C TRP A 99 7.00 17.85 7.79
N LEU A 100 8.10 17.75 7.06
CA LEU A 100 8.04 17.80 5.59
C LEU A 100 7.25 16.60 5.06
N ARG A 101 7.44 15.41 5.63
CA ARG A 101 6.66 14.22 5.26
C ARG A 101 5.17 14.42 5.54
N VAL A 102 4.78 15.07 6.64
CA VAL A 102 3.37 15.42 6.91
C VAL A 102 2.75 16.27 5.79
N LEU A 103 3.48 17.26 5.27
CA LEU A 103 3.01 18.06 4.13
C LEU A 103 2.89 17.20 2.86
N VAL A 104 3.86 16.31 2.63
CA VAL A 104 3.83 15.40 1.47
C VAL A 104 2.69 14.38 1.59
N PHE A 105 2.29 13.97 2.80
CA PHE A 105 1.09 13.17 3.04
C PHE A 105 -0.17 13.90 2.53
N GLY A 106 -0.33 15.19 2.86
CA GLY A 106 -1.40 16.03 2.32
C GLY A 106 -1.36 16.14 0.80
N LEU A 107 -0.19 16.39 0.22
CA LEU A 107 -0.02 16.44 -1.25
C LEU A 107 -0.35 15.10 -1.91
N THR A 108 -0.08 13.98 -1.23
CA THR A 108 -0.40 12.64 -1.74
C THR A 108 -1.91 12.42 -1.77
N SER A 109 -2.65 12.86 -0.74
CA SER A 109 -4.13 12.86 -0.76
C SER A 109 -4.71 13.75 -1.87
N VAL A 110 -4.18 14.95 -2.06
CA VAL A 110 -4.60 15.88 -3.14
C VAL A 110 -4.38 15.26 -4.51
N THR A 111 -3.23 14.63 -4.73
CA THR A 111 -2.89 14.07 -6.03
C THR A 111 -3.59 12.75 -6.29
N ALA A 112 -3.92 11.96 -5.26
CA ALA A 112 -4.72 10.75 -5.39
C ALA A 112 -6.20 11.01 -5.70
N ALA A 113 -6.75 12.08 -5.14
CA ALA A 113 -8.19 12.35 -5.15
C ALA A 113 -8.81 12.38 -6.57
N PRO A 114 -8.27 13.12 -7.56
CA PRO A 114 -8.90 13.22 -8.89
C PRO A 114 -8.84 11.94 -9.72
N PHE A 115 -7.74 11.18 -9.65
CA PHE A 115 -7.56 10.03 -10.54
C PHE A 115 -8.11 8.73 -9.97
N SER A 116 -8.26 8.64 -8.64
CA SER A 116 -8.75 7.43 -7.97
C SER A 116 -10.18 7.56 -7.45
N PHE A 117 -10.60 8.73 -6.97
CA PHE A 117 -11.87 8.87 -6.23
C PHE A 117 -12.82 9.89 -6.86
N ASP A 118 -12.61 10.24 -8.13
CA ASP A 118 -13.46 11.15 -8.91
C ASP A 118 -13.72 12.51 -8.24
N ALA A 119 -12.74 12.99 -7.46
CA ALA A 119 -12.83 14.25 -6.71
C ALA A 119 -12.86 15.48 -7.63
N ARG A 120 -13.54 16.54 -7.18
CA ARG A 120 -13.55 17.84 -7.88
C ARG A 120 -12.39 18.71 -7.40
N LEU A 121 -12.03 19.71 -8.20
CA LEU A 121 -11.01 20.70 -7.81
C LEU A 121 -11.34 21.43 -6.49
N ILE A 122 -12.63 21.60 -6.20
CA ILE A 122 -13.11 22.24 -4.96
C ILE A 122 -12.83 21.35 -3.73
N ASP A 123 -12.78 20.03 -3.89
CA ASP A 123 -12.56 19.08 -2.79
C ASP A 123 -11.06 19.01 -2.38
N LEU A 124 -10.14 19.40 -3.27
CA LEU A 124 -8.69 19.26 -3.09
C LEU A 124 -8.13 19.93 -1.82
N PRO A 125 -8.48 21.18 -1.47
CA PRO A 125 -7.94 21.80 -0.25
C PRO A 125 -8.32 21.06 1.03
N LEU A 126 -9.53 20.50 1.09
CA LEU A 126 -9.95 19.69 2.24
C LEU A 126 -9.24 18.33 2.25
N SER A 127 -9.06 17.70 1.09
CA SER A 127 -8.26 16.48 0.97
C SER A 127 -6.80 16.70 1.43
N PHE A 128 -6.22 17.88 1.16
CA PHE A 128 -4.89 18.25 1.67
C PHE A 128 -4.87 18.26 3.20
N CYS A 129 -5.83 18.96 3.82
CA CYS A 129 -5.92 19.06 5.27
C CYS A 129 -6.10 17.68 5.92
N PHE A 130 -6.94 16.83 5.35
CA PHE A 130 -7.18 15.47 5.82
C PHE A 130 -5.93 14.59 5.71
N GLY A 131 -5.22 14.65 4.58
CA GLY A 131 -3.96 13.94 4.40
C GLY A 131 -2.88 14.42 5.38
N CYS A 132 -2.75 15.74 5.60
CA CYS A 132 -1.84 16.28 6.62
C CYS A 132 -2.22 15.85 8.03
N MET A 133 -3.51 15.78 8.35
CA MET A 133 -3.97 15.31 9.66
C MET A 133 -3.60 13.84 9.88
N VAL A 134 -3.86 12.96 8.90
CA VAL A 134 -3.42 11.55 8.96
C VAL A 134 -1.90 11.45 9.07
N GLY A 135 -1.16 12.24 8.29
CA GLY A 135 0.31 12.28 8.33
C GLY A 135 0.85 12.71 9.69
N ALA A 136 0.23 13.71 10.34
CA ALA A 136 0.61 14.15 11.69
C ALA A 136 0.32 13.08 12.73
N LEU A 137 -0.86 12.46 12.68
CA LEU A 137 -1.23 11.36 13.56
C LEU A 137 -0.28 10.16 13.39
N GLN A 138 0.11 9.82 12.17
CA GLN A 138 0.98 8.67 11.88
C GLN A 138 2.45 8.92 12.21
N LEU A 139 2.99 10.08 11.84
CA LEU A 139 4.44 10.34 11.91
C LEU A 139 4.87 11.02 13.21
N ILE A 140 3.95 11.70 13.90
CA ILE A 140 4.24 12.44 15.12
C ILE A 140 3.55 11.81 16.32
N VAL A 141 2.23 11.55 16.25
CA VAL A 141 1.46 11.10 17.43
C VAL A 141 1.60 9.61 17.72
N ALA A 142 1.49 8.74 16.71
CA ALA A 142 1.66 7.29 16.85
C ALA A 142 2.99 6.87 17.51
N PRO A 143 4.17 7.41 17.14
CA PRO A 143 5.42 7.03 17.80
C PRO A 143 5.56 7.57 19.23
N LEU A 144 4.74 8.55 19.66
CA LEU A 144 4.82 9.09 21.03
C LEU A 144 4.17 8.15 22.06
N SER A 145 3.23 7.30 21.67
CA SER A 145 2.63 6.34 22.60
C SER A 145 2.32 4.99 21.93
N PRO A 146 2.80 3.88 22.53
CA PRO A 146 2.58 2.54 21.96
C PRO A 146 1.10 2.15 21.98
N LEU A 147 0.33 2.64 22.97
CA LEU A 147 -1.10 2.43 23.06
C LEU A 147 -1.85 3.06 21.88
N TYR A 148 -1.52 4.32 21.53
CA TYR A 148 -2.15 4.98 20.40
C TYR A 148 -1.76 4.33 19.08
N SER A 149 -0.50 3.89 18.93
CA SER A 149 -0.06 3.18 17.72
C SER A 149 -0.89 1.93 17.41
N ASN A 150 -1.48 1.27 18.41
CA ASN A 150 -2.31 0.07 18.22
C ASN A 150 -3.75 0.38 17.77
N VAL A 151 -4.23 1.61 17.96
CA VAL A 151 -5.61 2.04 17.66
C VAL A 151 -5.60 3.19 16.64
N PHE A 152 -4.43 3.57 16.14
CA PHE A 152 -4.22 4.70 15.24
C PHE A 152 -5.09 4.57 13.99
N GLU A 153 -5.14 3.40 13.37
CA GLU A 153 -5.86 3.19 12.12
C GLU A 153 -7.36 3.41 12.28
N VAL A 154 -7.95 2.87 13.33
CA VAL A 154 -9.37 3.03 13.63
C VAL A 154 -9.67 4.48 13.98
N SER A 155 -8.89 5.07 14.90
CA SER A 155 -9.15 6.43 15.37
C SER A 155 -9.00 7.48 14.27
N ALA A 156 -7.96 7.39 13.44
CA ALA A 156 -7.75 8.28 12.30
C ALA A 156 -8.87 8.14 11.27
N THR A 157 -9.30 6.91 10.98
CA THR A 157 -10.39 6.67 10.02
C THR A 157 -11.72 7.21 10.51
N VAL A 158 -12.07 6.99 11.79
CA VAL A 158 -13.27 7.55 12.41
C VAL A 158 -13.27 9.08 12.31
N LEU A 159 -12.15 9.71 12.65
CA LEU A 159 -12.02 11.17 12.62
C LEU A 159 -12.17 11.72 11.19
N ILE A 160 -11.48 11.12 10.21
CA ILE A 160 -11.53 11.56 8.82
C ILE A 160 -12.91 11.34 8.22
N SER A 161 -13.56 10.19 8.46
CA SER A 161 -14.90 9.91 7.95
C SER A 161 -15.97 10.78 8.59
N PHE A 162 -15.83 11.10 9.88
CA PHE A 162 -16.68 12.08 10.56
C PHE A 162 -16.55 13.46 9.90
N LEU A 163 -15.33 13.99 9.79
CA LEU A 163 -15.10 15.30 9.15
C LEU A 163 -15.51 15.31 7.68
N ALA A 164 -15.24 14.24 6.93
CA ALA A 164 -15.65 14.14 5.54
C ALA A 164 -17.18 14.26 5.40
N ARG A 165 -17.96 13.67 6.32
CA ARG A 165 -19.42 13.80 6.32
C ARG A 165 -19.87 15.20 6.75
N VAL A 166 -19.18 15.81 7.72
CA VAL A 166 -19.41 17.21 8.14
C VAL A 166 -19.28 18.15 6.95
N PHE A 167 -18.11 18.16 6.30
CA PHE A 167 -17.85 19.05 5.17
C PHE A 167 -18.69 18.65 3.94
N GLY A 168 -18.93 17.36 3.75
CA GLY A 168 -19.81 16.84 2.70
C GLY A 168 -21.28 17.20 2.86
N SER A 169 -21.75 17.60 4.05
CA SER A 169 -23.14 18.05 4.28
C SER A 169 -23.35 19.56 4.03
N ILE A 170 -22.26 20.32 3.90
CA ILE A 170 -22.33 21.78 3.74
C ILE A 170 -23.15 22.15 2.49
N ARG A 171 -24.11 23.07 2.67
CA ARG A 171 -25.06 23.52 1.62
C ARG A 171 -25.85 22.36 1.01
N GLY A 172 -26.32 21.42 1.82
CA GLY A 172 -27.15 20.30 1.36
C GLY A 172 -26.38 19.26 0.53
N GLY A 173 -25.05 19.26 0.61
CA GLY A 173 -24.19 18.29 -0.05
C GLY A 173 -23.85 18.57 -1.52
N ASP A 174 -24.10 19.79 -2.00
CA ASP A 174 -23.73 20.19 -3.35
C ASP A 174 -22.28 20.69 -3.46
N LEU A 175 -21.75 21.28 -2.38
CA LEU A 175 -20.45 21.96 -2.41
C LEU A 175 -19.26 20.98 -2.40
N PHE A 176 -19.26 20.01 -1.48
CA PHE A 176 -18.16 19.06 -1.30
C PHE A 176 -18.61 17.62 -1.47
N CYS A 177 -17.77 16.78 -2.07
CA CYS A 177 -18.11 15.37 -2.27
C CYS A 177 -17.66 14.53 -1.07
N PHE A 178 -18.63 14.00 -0.34
CA PHE A 178 -18.39 13.15 0.84
C PHE A 178 -17.51 11.93 0.55
N SER A 179 -17.86 11.13 -0.46
CA SER A 179 -17.13 9.88 -0.77
C SER A 179 -15.69 10.15 -1.17
N ALA A 180 -15.46 11.14 -2.04
CA ALA A 180 -14.13 11.56 -2.44
C ALA A 180 -13.28 12.05 -1.26
N LEU A 181 -13.84 12.89 -0.38
CA LEU A 181 -13.13 13.39 0.80
C LEU A 181 -12.76 12.28 1.78
N ALA A 182 -13.69 11.36 2.05
CA ALA A 182 -13.45 10.23 2.95
C ALA A 182 -12.35 9.32 2.41
N GLN A 183 -12.44 8.91 1.14
CA GLN A 183 -11.50 7.99 0.50
C GLN A 183 -10.11 8.62 0.29
N ALA A 184 -10.05 9.89 -0.15
CA ALA A 184 -8.78 10.61 -0.34
C ALA A 184 -8.07 10.91 0.99
N GLY A 185 -8.82 11.19 2.06
CA GLY A 185 -8.26 11.45 3.38
C GLY A 185 -7.56 10.23 3.98
N ILE A 186 -8.10 9.03 3.75
CA ILE A 186 -7.54 7.77 4.26
C ILE A 186 -6.64 7.04 3.27
N VAL A 187 -6.33 7.62 2.10
CA VAL A 187 -5.61 6.93 1.01
C VAL A 187 -4.28 6.31 1.46
N MET A 188 -3.56 6.99 2.36
CA MET A 188 -2.28 6.53 2.90
C MET A 188 -2.41 5.42 3.95
N LEU A 189 -3.60 5.23 4.51
CA LEU A 189 -3.90 4.13 5.43
C LEU A 189 -4.25 2.84 4.69
N LEU A 190 -4.56 2.90 3.39
CA LEU A 190 -4.98 1.72 2.63
C LEU A 190 -3.84 0.68 2.57
N PRO A 191 -4.08 -0.58 2.96
CA PRO A 191 -3.05 -1.61 3.09
C PRO A 191 -2.63 -2.23 1.75
N GLY A 192 -2.53 -1.43 0.69
CA GLY A 192 -2.29 -1.91 -0.68
C GLY A 192 -1.03 -2.73 -0.85
N TYR A 193 0.09 -2.20 -0.34
CA TYR A 193 1.38 -2.90 -0.39
C TYR A 193 1.36 -4.21 0.41
N MET A 194 0.66 -4.24 1.54
CA MET A 194 0.56 -5.42 2.39
C MET A 194 -0.12 -6.57 1.63
N PHE A 195 -1.30 -6.34 1.05
CA PHE A 195 -1.99 -7.38 0.27
C PHE A 195 -1.18 -7.83 -0.94
N LEU A 196 -0.54 -6.89 -1.65
CA LEU A 196 0.30 -7.26 -2.79
C LEU A 196 1.48 -8.14 -2.37
N SER A 197 2.27 -7.68 -1.39
CA SER A 197 3.45 -8.44 -0.91
C SER A 197 3.07 -9.84 -0.44
N SER A 198 1.90 -9.96 0.19
CA SER A 198 1.39 -11.24 0.69
C SER A 198 0.98 -12.18 -0.45
N SER A 199 0.33 -11.66 -1.50
CA SER A 199 -0.01 -12.44 -2.68
C SER A 199 1.23 -12.89 -3.44
N LEU A 200 2.24 -12.02 -3.57
CA LEU A 200 3.55 -12.36 -4.16
C LEU A 200 4.26 -13.46 -3.37
N GLU A 201 4.29 -13.36 -2.05
CA GLU A 201 4.88 -14.39 -1.18
C GLU A 201 4.16 -15.73 -1.28
N LEU A 202 2.83 -15.71 -1.33
CA LEU A 202 2.03 -16.93 -1.46
C LEU A 202 2.28 -17.62 -2.81
N GLN A 203 2.39 -16.85 -3.89
CA GLN A 203 2.72 -17.37 -5.22
C GLN A 203 4.17 -17.86 -5.32
N ALA A 204 5.09 -17.20 -4.60
CA ALA A 204 6.49 -17.64 -4.46
C ALA A 204 6.66 -18.84 -3.51
N ARG A 205 5.58 -19.49 -3.08
CA ARG A 205 5.55 -20.64 -2.15
C ARG A 205 6.05 -20.35 -0.72
N SER A 206 6.18 -19.08 -0.34
CA SER A 206 6.41 -18.67 1.04
C SER A 206 5.06 -18.60 1.78
N ILE A 207 4.47 -19.77 2.02
CA ILE A 207 3.08 -19.90 2.50
C ILE A 207 2.90 -19.26 3.88
N VAL A 208 3.85 -19.47 4.81
CA VAL A 208 3.76 -18.95 6.18
C VAL A 208 3.78 -17.42 6.19
N ALA A 209 4.74 -16.81 5.48
CA ALA A 209 4.86 -15.36 5.46
C ALA A 209 3.69 -14.67 4.75
N GLY A 210 3.29 -15.19 3.59
CA GLY A 210 2.14 -14.68 2.84
C GLY A 210 0.82 -14.82 3.60
N SER A 211 0.55 -15.99 4.19
CA SER A 211 -0.73 -16.26 4.87
C SER A 211 -0.95 -15.38 6.09
N ILE A 212 0.07 -15.23 6.95
CA ILE A 212 -0.01 -14.39 8.16
C ILE A 212 -0.33 -12.94 7.79
N ARG A 213 0.31 -12.41 6.73
CA ARG A 213 0.08 -11.03 6.29
C ARG A 213 -1.26 -10.83 5.60
N ILE A 214 -1.78 -11.80 4.85
CA ILE A 214 -3.16 -11.73 4.33
C ILE A 214 -4.14 -11.65 5.49
N VAL A 215 -4.01 -12.53 6.50
CA VAL A 215 -4.91 -12.52 7.67
C VAL A 215 -4.85 -11.18 8.40
N TYR A 216 -3.65 -10.67 8.65
CA TYR A 216 -3.48 -9.35 9.25
C TYR A 216 -4.07 -8.23 8.38
N GLY A 217 -3.86 -8.26 7.06
CA GLY A 217 -4.42 -7.29 6.12
C GLY A 217 -5.96 -7.32 6.04
N VAL A 218 -6.57 -8.50 6.19
CA VAL A 218 -8.03 -8.63 6.28
C VAL A 218 -8.54 -7.98 7.56
N ILE A 219 -7.94 -8.28 8.72
CA ILE A 219 -8.31 -7.64 10.00
C ILE A 219 -8.13 -6.12 9.90
N TYR A 220 -7.02 -5.66 9.36
CA TYR A 220 -6.73 -4.24 9.15
C TYR A 220 -7.79 -3.57 8.25
N SER A 221 -8.21 -4.22 7.17
CA SER A 221 -9.25 -3.71 6.27
C SER A 221 -10.63 -3.67 6.93
N LEU A 222 -10.94 -4.63 7.79
CA LEU A 222 -12.17 -4.63 8.59
C LEU A 222 -12.17 -3.47 9.60
N LEU A 223 -11.04 -3.21 10.24
CA LEU A 223 -10.86 -2.07 11.15
C LEU A 223 -11.04 -0.73 10.42
N LEU A 224 -10.51 -0.60 9.20
CA LEU A 224 -10.77 0.56 8.34
C LEU A 224 -12.25 0.67 7.98
N GLY A 225 -12.87 -0.42 7.49
CA GLY A 225 -14.29 -0.42 7.13
C GLY A 225 -15.19 -0.04 8.32
N PHE A 226 -14.92 -0.58 9.50
CA PHE A 226 -15.59 -0.22 10.74
C PHE A 226 -15.38 1.24 11.10
N GLY A 227 -14.15 1.76 11.01
CA GLY A 227 -13.86 3.17 11.28
C GLY A 227 -14.62 4.13 10.36
N ILE A 228 -14.74 3.78 9.07
CA ILE A 228 -15.52 4.55 8.09
C ILE A 228 -16.99 4.59 8.50
N THR A 229 -17.57 3.43 8.79
CA THR A 229 -18.97 3.31 9.21
C THR A 229 -19.23 4.09 10.49
N LEU A 230 -18.40 3.91 11.51
CA LEU A 230 -18.57 4.56 12.82
C LEU A 230 -18.46 6.09 12.71
N GLY A 231 -17.45 6.62 12.01
CA GLY A 231 -17.31 8.06 11.81
C GLY A 231 -18.49 8.67 11.05
N ALA A 232 -18.99 7.98 10.02
CA ALA A 232 -20.12 8.43 9.23
C ALA A 232 -21.47 8.34 9.98
N VAL A 233 -21.67 7.33 10.84
CA VAL A 233 -22.86 7.21 11.71
C VAL A 233 -22.88 8.32 12.77
N LEU A 234 -21.75 8.54 13.46
CA LEU A 234 -21.66 9.55 14.52
C LEU A 234 -22.09 10.94 14.06
N TYR A 235 -21.71 11.36 12.85
CA TYR A 235 -22.17 12.64 12.31
C TYR A 235 -23.63 12.60 11.85
N GLY A 236 -24.08 11.51 11.23
CA GLY A 236 -25.48 11.37 10.79
C GLY A 236 -26.49 11.32 11.95
N MET A 237 -26.06 10.94 13.15
CA MET A 237 -26.86 11.09 14.38
C MET A 237 -27.00 12.54 14.82
N ILE A 238 -26.03 13.41 14.51
CA ILE A 238 -26.03 14.83 14.88
C ILE A 238 -26.84 15.65 13.87
N ASP A 239 -26.60 15.44 12.57
CA ASP A 239 -27.30 16.14 11.48
C ASP A 239 -28.19 15.19 10.69
N LYS A 240 -29.52 15.34 10.86
CA LYS A 240 -30.53 14.54 10.16
C LYS A 240 -30.56 14.79 8.64
N ASN A 241 -30.04 15.93 8.18
CA ASN A 241 -29.94 16.27 6.76
C ASN A 241 -28.56 15.92 6.18
N ALA A 242 -27.75 15.12 6.90
CA ALA A 242 -26.44 14.73 6.43
C ALA A 242 -26.50 14.00 5.08
N THR A 243 -25.60 14.37 4.16
CA THR A 243 -25.52 13.74 2.84
C THR A 243 -25.35 12.23 2.96
N SER A 244 -26.09 11.51 2.11
CA SER A 244 -25.99 10.06 1.92
C SER A 244 -25.49 9.69 0.52
N ALA A 245 -25.03 10.68 -0.26
CA ALA A 245 -24.54 10.48 -1.61
C ALA A 245 -23.20 9.70 -1.59
N LEU A 246 -23.18 8.56 -2.29
CA LEU A 246 -21.99 7.72 -2.45
C LEU A 246 -21.18 8.09 -3.69
N THR A 247 -21.78 8.85 -4.61
CA THR A 247 -21.19 9.30 -5.86
C THR A 247 -21.12 10.82 -5.90
N CYS A 248 -20.04 11.34 -6.50
CA CYS A 248 -19.88 12.78 -6.65
C CYS A 248 -20.76 13.31 -7.79
N LYS A 249 -21.41 14.46 -7.58
CA LYS A 249 -22.06 15.22 -8.66
C LYS A 249 -20.98 15.91 -9.50
N SER A 250 -21.10 15.82 -10.83
CA SER A 250 -20.16 16.40 -11.80
C SER A 250 -18.67 16.13 -11.49
N PRO A 251 -18.25 14.85 -11.49
CA PRO A 251 -16.85 14.50 -11.26
C PRO A 251 -15.97 15.08 -12.37
N MET A 252 -14.70 15.30 -12.01
CA MET A 252 -13.70 15.77 -12.96
C MET A 252 -13.49 14.74 -14.07
N PRO A 253 -13.33 15.17 -15.34
CA PRO A 253 -13.07 14.21 -16.41
C PRO A 253 -11.83 13.38 -16.12
N GLY A 254 -11.91 12.05 -16.29
CA GLY A 254 -10.80 11.15 -15.98
C GLY A 254 -9.50 11.43 -16.73
N THR A 255 -9.53 12.22 -17.80
CA THR A 255 -8.34 12.70 -18.52
C THR A 255 -7.44 13.59 -17.67
N TYR A 256 -8.00 14.32 -16.71
CA TYR A 256 -7.16 15.10 -15.81
C TYR A 256 -6.32 14.22 -14.88
N GLY A 257 -6.72 12.97 -14.64
CA GLY A 257 -5.94 12.01 -13.87
C GLY A 257 -4.50 11.85 -14.41
N PHE A 258 -4.30 11.98 -15.72
CA PHE A 258 -2.97 11.93 -16.33
C PHE A 258 -2.02 13.04 -15.85
N ILE A 259 -2.55 14.19 -15.43
CA ILE A 259 -1.74 15.28 -14.88
C ILE A 259 -1.34 14.96 -13.44
N PHE A 260 -2.25 14.40 -12.65
CA PHE A 260 -2.03 14.17 -11.21
C PHE A 260 -1.17 12.93 -10.91
N VAL A 261 -1.21 11.90 -11.76
CA VAL A 261 -0.46 10.65 -11.53
C VAL A 261 1.06 10.88 -11.40
N PRO A 262 1.74 11.64 -12.29
CA PRO A 262 3.15 11.95 -12.10
C PRO A 262 3.46 12.64 -10.75
N PHE A 263 2.62 13.58 -10.33
CA PHE A 263 2.79 14.27 -9.04
C PHE A 263 2.57 13.32 -7.85
N PHE A 264 1.59 12.43 -7.94
CA PHE A 264 1.35 11.40 -6.92
C PHE A 264 2.57 10.48 -6.77
N VAL A 265 3.14 10.02 -7.88
CA VAL A 265 4.34 9.16 -7.87
C VAL A 265 5.54 9.89 -7.27
N LEU A 266 5.71 11.18 -7.56
CA LEU A 266 6.76 11.99 -6.95
C LEU A 266 6.58 12.11 -5.43
N CYS A 267 5.34 12.35 -4.95
CA CYS A 267 5.03 12.43 -3.53
C CYS A 267 5.31 11.10 -2.81
N ILE A 268 4.81 9.98 -3.35
CA ILE A 268 5.07 8.64 -2.80
C ILE A 268 6.56 8.29 -2.81
N SER A 269 7.28 8.63 -3.88
CA SER A 269 8.72 8.40 -3.96
C SER A 269 9.48 9.21 -2.90
N MET A 270 9.00 10.41 -2.55
CA MET A 270 9.56 11.21 -1.47
C MET A 270 9.23 10.61 -0.09
N LEU A 271 7.99 10.15 0.12
CA LEU A 271 7.57 9.52 1.38
C LEU A 271 8.37 8.26 1.73
N TYR A 272 8.70 7.45 0.72
CA TYR A 272 9.53 6.24 0.85
C TYR A 272 11.02 6.46 0.57
N GLN A 273 11.49 7.72 0.65
CA GLN A 273 12.90 8.13 0.60
C GLN A 273 13.68 7.66 -0.65
N ALA A 274 13.03 7.60 -1.81
CA ALA A 274 13.71 7.27 -3.06
C ALA A 274 14.83 8.27 -3.42
N LYS A 275 15.84 7.81 -4.16
CA LYS A 275 16.91 8.66 -4.68
C LYS A 275 16.39 9.51 -5.84
N TRP A 276 16.81 10.78 -5.90
CA TRP A 276 16.41 11.73 -6.96
C TRP A 276 16.71 11.20 -8.37
N LYS A 277 17.84 10.50 -8.55
CA LYS A 277 18.22 9.87 -9.83
C LYS A 277 17.29 8.71 -10.27
N GLN A 278 16.49 8.15 -9.36
CA GLN A 278 15.57 7.03 -9.65
C GLN A 278 14.13 7.47 -9.86
N MET A 279 13.76 8.66 -9.38
CA MET A 279 12.39 9.16 -9.47
C MET A 279 11.88 9.29 -10.92
N PRO A 280 12.65 9.78 -11.91
CA PRO A 280 12.14 9.94 -13.27
C PRO A 280 11.69 8.62 -13.90
N ILE A 281 12.44 7.53 -13.70
CA ILE A 281 12.07 6.22 -14.23
C ILE A 281 10.87 5.63 -13.47
N MET A 282 10.76 5.85 -12.16
CA MET A 282 9.58 5.46 -11.37
C MET A 282 8.32 6.14 -11.90
N VAL A 283 8.40 7.44 -12.20
CA VAL A 283 7.29 8.21 -12.78
C VAL A 283 6.89 7.65 -14.15
N LEU A 284 7.85 7.41 -15.04
CA LEU A 284 7.58 6.90 -16.39
C LEU A 284 6.87 5.53 -16.34
N VAL A 285 7.41 4.59 -15.54
CA VAL A 285 6.86 3.23 -15.43
C VAL A 285 5.46 3.26 -14.79
N ALA A 286 5.27 4.02 -13.72
CA ALA A 286 3.98 4.17 -13.07
C ALA A 286 2.94 4.81 -14.01
N PHE A 287 3.33 5.84 -14.76
CA PHE A 287 2.46 6.52 -15.71
C PHE A 287 2.02 5.60 -16.86
N ALA A 288 2.95 4.83 -17.43
CA ALA A 288 2.62 3.82 -18.44
C ALA A 288 1.64 2.76 -17.91
N GLY A 289 1.88 2.28 -16.68
CA GLY A 289 0.97 1.38 -15.98
C GLY A 289 -0.44 1.94 -15.79
N TYR A 290 -0.52 3.21 -15.38
CA TYR A 290 -1.78 3.91 -15.20
C TYR A 290 -2.54 4.08 -16.53
N ILE A 291 -1.86 4.43 -17.62
CA ILE A 291 -2.48 4.53 -18.96
C ILE A 291 -3.14 3.20 -19.35
N VAL A 292 -2.40 2.08 -19.21
CA VAL A 292 -2.94 0.75 -19.55
C VAL A 292 -4.13 0.41 -18.65
N ASN A 293 -4.03 0.67 -17.35
CA ASN A 293 -5.13 0.43 -16.41
C ASN A 293 -6.36 1.28 -16.77
N PHE A 294 -6.20 2.57 -17.06
CA PHE A 294 -7.28 3.49 -17.37
C PHE A 294 -8.08 3.06 -18.61
N TYR A 295 -7.40 2.73 -19.71
CA TYR A 295 -8.07 2.26 -20.93
C TYR A 295 -8.66 0.85 -20.77
N SER A 296 -7.99 -0.03 -20.03
CA SER A 296 -8.50 -1.37 -19.74
C SER A 296 -9.76 -1.33 -18.87
N SER A 297 -9.81 -0.45 -17.87
CA SER A 297 -10.96 -0.26 -16.97
C SER A 297 -12.20 0.22 -17.72
N LYS A 298 -12.03 1.05 -18.77
CA LYS A 298 -13.13 1.44 -19.66
C LYS A 298 -13.65 0.28 -20.52
N ARG A 299 -12.80 -0.67 -20.89
CA ARG A 299 -13.17 -1.83 -21.73
C ARG A 299 -13.78 -2.97 -20.92
N PHE A 300 -13.29 -3.19 -19.70
CA PHE A 300 -13.65 -4.28 -18.80
C PHE A 300 -14.33 -3.76 -17.52
N THR A 301 -15.44 -3.05 -17.68
CA THR A 301 -16.17 -2.43 -16.55
C THR A 301 -16.71 -3.45 -15.55
N SER A 302 -17.01 -4.67 -15.99
CA SER A 302 -17.53 -5.75 -15.13
C SER A 302 -16.46 -6.43 -14.26
N SER A 303 -15.17 -6.19 -14.50
CA SER A 303 -14.08 -6.87 -13.78
C SER A 303 -12.84 -5.98 -13.65
N PRO A 304 -12.83 -5.05 -12.68
CA PRO A 304 -11.71 -4.12 -12.48
C PRO A 304 -10.36 -4.78 -12.16
N GLN A 305 -10.40 -6.04 -11.70
CA GLN A 305 -9.22 -6.86 -11.45
C GLN A 305 -8.43 -7.08 -12.74
N ILE A 306 -9.10 -7.27 -13.89
CA ILE A 306 -8.46 -7.49 -15.19
C ILE A 306 -7.67 -6.25 -15.61
N ALA A 307 -8.23 -5.06 -15.40
CA ALA A 307 -7.54 -3.81 -15.69
C ALA A 307 -6.31 -3.60 -14.81
N SER A 308 -6.42 -3.99 -13.53
CA SER A 308 -5.29 -4.00 -12.59
C SER A 308 -4.20 -4.98 -13.02
N THR A 309 -4.57 -6.18 -13.51
CA THR A 309 -3.62 -7.16 -14.07
C THR A 309 -2.88 -6.62 -15.29
N LEU A 310 -3.59 -5.99 -16.24
CA LEU A 310 -2.97 -5.44 -17.46
C LEU A 310 -2.06 -4.26 -17.14
N GLY A 311 -2.49 -3.37 -16.22
CA GLY A 311 -1.65 -2.28 -15.73
C GLY A 311 -0.38 -2.79 -15.02
N ALA A 312 -0.52 -3.80 -14.16
CA ALA A 312 0.60 -4.42 -13.46
C ALA A 312 1.55 -5.16 -14.41
N PHE A 313 1.02 -5.81 -15.45
CA PHE A 313 1.82 -6.44 -16.50
C PHE A 313 2.68 -5.40 -17.23
N ALA A 314 2.11 -4.25 -17.61
CA ALA A 314 2.85 -3.17 -18.26
C ALA A 314 3.95 -2.59 -17.34
N VAL A 315 3.63 -2.35 -16.07
CA VAL A 315 4.58 -1.90 -15.04
C VAL A 315 5.72 -2.90 -14.85
N GLY A 316 5.37 -4.18 -14.69
CA GLY A 316 6.30 -5.28 -14.53
C GLY A 316 7.22 -5.44 -15.73
N ALA A 317 6.68 -5.40 -16.94
CA ALA A 317 7.44 -5.56 -18.18
C ALA A 317 8.46 -4.43 -18.33
N LEU A 318 8.04 -3.18 -18.13
CA LEU A 318 8.91 -2.01 -18.24
C LEU A 318 9.97 -1.99 -17.14
N ALA A 319 9.62 -2.29 -15.88
CA ALA A 319 10.57 -2.32 -14.78
C ALA A 319 11.61 -3.45 -14.95
N ASN A 320 11.18 -4.63 -15.39
CA ASN A 320 12.06 -5.77 -15.64
C ASN A 320 12.97 -5.55 -16.85
N LEU A 321 12.45 -4.92 -17.90
CA LEU A 321 13.24 -4.53 -19.07
C LEU A 321 14.28 -3.45 -18.71
N TYR A 322 13.89 -2.44 -17.94
CA TYR A 322 14.81 -1.41 -17.46
C TYR A 322 15.92 -2.02 -16.58
N SER A 323 15.55 -2.92 -15.68
CA SER A 323 16.50 -3.66 -14.83
C SER A 323 17.50 -4.47 -15.65
N ARG A 324 17.04 -5.08 -16.76
CA ARG A 324 17.90 -5.83 -17.69
C ARG A 324 18.98 -4.96 -18.33
N PHE A 325 18.65 -3.73 -18.72
CA PHE A 325 19.60 -2.84 -19.41
C PHE A 325 20.51 -2.04 -18.46
N ARG A 326 20.02 -1.62 -17.29
CA ARG A 326 20.72 -0.68 -16.40
C ARG A 326 21.21 -1.27 -15.08
N HIS A 327 21.23 -2.60 -14.94
CA HIS A 327 21.65 -3.31 -13.71
C HIS A 327 20.96 -2.78 -12.43
N GLY A 328 19.72 -2.31 -12.57
CA GLY A 328 18.94 -1.68 -11.50
C GLY A 328 18.21 -2.68 -10.62
N VAL A 329 17.63 -2.18 -9.53
CA VAL A 329 16.78 -2.94 -8.61
C VAL A 329 15.32 -2.78 -9.07
N ALA A 330 14.75 -3.79 -9.75
CA ALA A 330 13.40 -3.67 -10.32
C ALA A 330 12.35 -3.43 -9.23
N ALA A 331 12.44 -4.14 -8.09
CA ALA A 331 11.53 -3.97 -6.96
C ALA A 331 11.38 -2.52 -6.48
N ALA A 332 12.46 -1.73 -6.48
CA ALA A 332 12.39 -0.33 -6.06
C ALA A 332 11.56 0.54 -7.03
N ILE A 333 11.55 0.19 -8.33
CA ILE A 333 10.77 0.89 -9.36
C ILE A 333 9.29 0.47 -9.31
N LEU A 334 9.04 -0.80 -8.98
CA LEU A 334 7.70 -1.37 -8.92
C LEU A 334 6.85 -0.76 -7.80
N ILE A 335 7.42 -0.53 -6.61
CA ILE A 335 6.67 -0.11 -5.41
C ILE A 335 5.83 1.16 -5.66
N PRO A 336 6.39 2.31 -6.13
CA PRO A 336 5.58 3.50 -6.40
C PRO A 336 4.51 3.29 -7.48
N ALA A 337 4.79 2.48 -8.50
CA ALA A 337 3.86 2.17 -9.58
C ALA A 337 2.69 1.27 -9.12
N ILE A 338 2.93 0.39 -8.15
CA ILE A 338 1.87 -0.39 -7.51
C ILE A 338 0.96 0.53 -6.70
N PHE A 339 1.53 1.46 -5.93
CA PHE A 339 0.73 2.39 -5.12
C PHE A 339 -0.19 3.27 -5.96
N THR A 340 0.10 3.50 -7.25
CA THR A 340 -0.83 4.22 -8.14
C THR A 340 -2.01 3.36 -8.59
N GLN A 341 -1.90 2.03 -8.54
CA GLN A 341 -2.95 1.12 -9.01
C GLN A 341 -3.96 0.76 -7.92
N VAL A 342 -3.51 0.62 -6.67
CA VAL A 342 -4.36 0.17 -5.56
C VAL A 342 -5.55 1.10 -5.29
N PRO A 343 -5.39 2.43 -5.15
CA PRO A 343 -6.52 3.30 -4.81
C PRO A 343 -7.58 3.34 -5.92
N GLY A 344 -7.15 3.41 -7.19
CA GLY A 344 -8.07 3.36 -8.34
C GLY A 344 -8.81 2.02 -8.45
N GLY A 345 -8.13 0.90 -8.18
CA GLY A 345 -8.78 -0.40 -8.09
C GLY A 345 -9.87 -0.43 -7.02
N LEU A 346 -9.59 0.09 -5.82
CA LEU A 346 -10.58 0.11 -4.71
C LEU A 346 -11.80 0.95 -4.99
N ALA A 347 -11.60 2.09 -5.64
CA ALA A 347 -12.69 2.97 -6.01
C ALA A 347 -13.61 2.29 -7.03
N SER A 348 -13.02 1.61 -8.03
CA SER A 348 -13.77 0.93 -9.08
C SER A 348 -14.57 -0.29 -8.58
N THR A 349 -14.13 -0.96 -7.51
CA THR A 349 -14.89 -2.06 -6.89
C THR A 349 -15.90 -1.57 -5.84
N GLY A 350 -15.89 -0.28 -5.49
CA GLY A 350 -16.75 0.28 -4.43
C GLY A 350 -16.40 -0.19 -3.03
N GLY A 351 -15.19 -0.76 -2.81
CA GLY A 351 -14.83 -1.40 -1.54
C GLY A 351 -14.96 -0.47 -0.34
N LEU A 352 -14.55 0.79 -0.46
CA LEU A 352 -14.67 1.79 0.63
C LEU A 352 -16.09 2.41 0.72
N LEU A 353 -16.88 2.34 -0.36
CA LEU A 353 -18.26 2.83 -0.37
C LEU A 353 -19.19 1.90 0.43
N SER A 354 -18.78 0.65 0.64
CA SER A 354 -19.52 -0.34 1.41
C SER A 354 -19.74 0.14 2.86
N GLY A 355 -18.70 0.62 3.55
CA GLY A 355 -18.83 1.18 4.90
C GLY A 355 -19.77 2.39 4.97
N LEU A 356 -19.77 3.21 3.91
CA LEU A 356 -20.67 4.36 3.78
C LEU A 356 -22.13 3.94 3.58
N GLN A 357 -22.39 2.87 2.82
CA GLN A 357 -23.72 2.29 2.66
C GLN A 357 -24.28 1.80 3.99
N VAL A 358 -23.49 1.03 4.75
CA VAL A 358 -23.90 0.57 6.09
C VAL A 358 -24.25 1.75 6.99
N ALA A 359 -23.43 2.80 6.98
CA ALA A 359 -23.68 3.98 7.81
C ALA A 359 -25.02 4.66 7.47
N ASN A 360 -25.37 4.73 6.18
CA ASN A 360 -26.62 5.34 5.74
C ASN A 360 -27.84 4.47 6.09
N GLU A 361 -27.73 3.15 5.96
CA GLU A 361 -28.78 2.23 6.41
C GLU A 361 -29.07 2.38 7.91
N ILE A 362 -28.03 2.43 8.74
CA ILE A 362 -28.17 2.61 10.20
C ILE A 362 -28.89 3.92 10.53
N ASN A 363 -28.45 5.04 9.95
CA ASN A 363 -29.04 6.36 10.21
C ASN A 363 -30.50 6.46 9.72
N ASN A 364 -30.84 5.80 8.62
CA ASN A 364 -32.23 5.71 8.14
C ASN A 364 -33.12 4.92 9.09
N VAL A 365 -32.63 3.81 9.64
CA VAL A 365 -33.37 3.01 10.64
C VAL A 365 -33.58 3.81 11.93
N THR A 366 -32.58 4.57 12.40
CA THR A 366 -32.73 5.43 13.59
C THR A 366 -33.76 6.54 13.35
N SER A 367 -33.86 7.06 12.12
CA SER A 367 -34.87 8.05 11.74
C SER A 367 -36.28 7.45 11.63
N ALA A 368 -36.38 6.20 11.17
CA ALA A 368 -37.64 5.47 11.04
C ALA A 368 -38.17 4.91 12.39
N ALA A 369 -37.32 4.71 13.39
CA ALA A 369 -37.74 4.20 14.71
C ALA A 369 -38.66 5.14 15.52
N ASN A 370 -38.79 6.41 15.10
CA ASN A 370 -39.83 7.32 15.62
C ASN A 370 -41.20 7.11 14.95
N ALA A 371 -41.28 6.29 13.90
CA ALA A 371 -42.52 5.80 13.32
C ALA A 371 -42.71 4.33 13.74
N THR A 372 -43.77 4.06 14.50
CA THR A 372 -44.14 2.72 14.94
C THR A 372 -44.37 1.78 13.76
N SER A 373 -43.39 0.93 13.43
CA SER A 373 -43.67 -0.31 12.69
C SER A 373 -42.60 -1.38 12.94
N MET A 374 -43.08 -2.43 13.60
CA MET A 374 -42.44 -3.71 13.87
C MET A 374 -41.92 -4.38 12.59
N GLY A 375 -40.60 -4.63 12.55
CA GLY A 375 -39.93 -5.78 11.93
C GLY A 375 -40.34 -6.20 10.51
N SER A 376 -39.78 -5.56 9.50
CA SER A 376 -39.54 -6.22 8.20
C SER A 376 -38.28 -7.09 8.30
N THR A 377 -38.48 -8.38 8.50
CA THR A 377 -37.55 -9.49 8.35
C THR A 377 -37.02 -9.60 6.90
N GLY A 378 -36.15 -8.68 6.52
CA GLY A 378 -35.36 -8.72 5.27
C GLY A 378 -33.93 -8.18 5.42
N LEU A 379 -33.53 -7.81 6.64
CA LEU A 379 -32.44 -6.87 6.91
C LEU A 379 -31.24 -7.51 7.65
N ALA A 380 -30.91 -8.76 7.31
CA ALA A 380 -29.79 -9.48 7.97
C ALA A 380 -28.84 -10.19 6.98
N THR A 381 -29.23 -10.36 5.71
CA THR A 381 -28.44 -11.14 4.76
C THR A 381 -27.37 -10.35 4.01
N ASN A 382 -27.34 -9.00 4.04
CA ASN A 382 -26.35 -8.22 3.28
C ASN A 382 -25.36 -7.41 4.14
N THR A 383 -25.71 -6.94 5.34
CA THR A 383 -24.82 -6.09 6.15
C THR A 383 -23.48 -6.76 6.50
N SER A 384 -23.51 -8.08 6.75
CA SER A 384 -22.31 -8.89 6.98
C SER A 384 -21.38 -8.94 5.76
N TYR A 385 -21.90 -8.97 4.52
CA TYR A 385 -21.08 -8.95 3.30
C TYR A 385 -20.48 -7.58 3.01
N ILE A 386 -21.15 -6.50 3.43
CA ILE A 386 -20.72 -5.13 3.15
C ILE A 386 -19.48 -4.76 3.96
N VAL A 387 -19.34 -5.22 5.21
CA VAL A 387 -18.14 -4.97 6.04
C VAL A 387 -16.90 -5.69 5.49
N PHE A 388 -17.06 -6.89 4.92
CA PHE A 388 -15.98 -7.60 4.23
C PHE A 388 -15.62 -7.01 2.84
N GLY A 389 -16.39 -6.03 2.33
CA GLY A 389 -16.22 -5.45 0.99
C GLY A 389 -14.86 -4.79 0.75
N VAL A 390 -14.29 -4.12 1.76
CA VAL A 390 -12.95 -3.52 1.67
C VAL A 390 -11.89 -4.61 1.51
N ALA A 391 -11.92 -5.63 2.38
CA ALA A 391 -10.96 -6.72 2.39
C ALA A 391 -11.05 -7.56 1.11
N SER A 392 -12.26 -7.91 0.66
CA SER A 392 -12.48 -8.69 -0.56
C SER A 392 -11.99 -7.95 -1.81
N SER A 393 -12.27 -6.65 -1.90
CA SER A 393 -11.76 -5.78 -2.97
C SER A 393 -10.23 -5.77 -3.00
N MET A 394 -9.59 -5.63 -1.83
CA MET A 394 -8.13 -5.62 -1.73
C MET A 394 -7.49 -6.93 -2.15
N ILE A 395 -8.06 -8.07 -1.74
CA ILE A 395 -7.59 -9.39 -2.16
C ILE A 395 -7.69 -9.53 -3.68
N GLN A 396 -8.83 -9.18 -4.26
CA GLN A 396 -9.08 -9.29 -5.69
C GLN A 396 -8.11 -8.43 -6.52
N ILE A 397 -7.91 -7.17 -6.13
CA ILE A 397 -6.97 -6.26 -6.81
C ILE A 397 -5.53 -6.76 -6.64
N ALA A 398 -5.14 -7.18 -5.43
CA ALA A 398 -3.80 -7.68 -5.17
C ALA A 398 -3.48 -8.95 -5.97
N ILE A 399 -4.43 -9.89 -6.09
CA ILE A 399 -4.27 -11.08 -6.94
C ILE A 399 -4.09 -10.65 -8.40
N GLY A 400 -4.92 -9.73 -8.91
CA GLY A 400 -4.80 -9.22 -10.27
C GLY A 400 -3.42 -8.60 -10.56
N ILE A 401 -2.97 -7.69 -9.69
CA ILE A 401 -1.65 -7.06 -9.80
C ILE A 401 -0.54 -8.14 -9.78
N THR A 402 -0.65 -9.11 -8.87
CA THR A 402 0.35 -10.16 -8.73
C THR A 402 0.47 -11.03 -9.97
N VAL A 403 -0.66 -11.46 -10.54
CA VAL A 403 -0.70 -12.22 -11.80
C VAL A 403 -0.04 -11.43 -12.93
N GLY A 404 -0.31 -10.12 -13.02
CA GLY A 404 0.31 -9.25 -14.02
C GLY A 404 1.83 -9.16 -13.87
N LEU A 405 2.32 -9.01 -12.64
CA LEU A 405 3.76 -8.95 -12.34
C LEU A 405 4.47 -10.27 -12.70
N PHE A 406 3.94 -11.43 -12.30
CA PHE A 406 4.53 -12.73 -12.64
C PHE A 406 4.52 -12.99 -14.15
N LEU A 407 3.43 -12.68 -14.83
CA LEU A 407 3.35 -12.83 -16.29
C LEU A 407 4.42 -11.96 -16.97
N SER A 408 4.65 -10.75 -16.47
CA SER A 408 5.69 -9.87 -17.01
C SER A 408 7.10 -10.42 -16.80
N ALA A 409 7.36 -11.04 -15.64
CA ALA A 409 8.65 -11.65 -15.33
C ALA A 409 8.93 -12.84 -16.26
N LEU A 410 7.91 -13.67 -16.54
CA LEU A 410 7.98 -14.79 -17.48
C LEU A 410 8.26 -14.31 -18.91
N VAL A 411 7.61 -13.22 -19.35
CA VAL A 411 7.82 -12.66 -20.69
C VAL A 411 9.23 -12.07 -20.86
N VAL A 412 9.74 -11.35 -19.86
CA VAL A 412 11.06 -10.70 -19.95
C VAL A 412 12.21 -11.68 -19.71
N TYR A 413 11.99 -12.68 -18.85
CA TYR A 413 12.98 -13.69 -18.44
C TYR A 413 12.46 -15.13 -18.60
N PRO A 414 12.16 -15.59 -19.83
CA PRO A 414 11.54 -16.89 -20.06
C PRO A 414 12.39 -18.09 -19.61
N LEU A 415 13.72 -17.94 -19.59
CA LEU A 415 14.68 -18.97 -19.17
C LEU A 415 15.30 -18.67 -17.79
N GLY A 416 14.76 -17.70 -17.06
CA GLY A 416 15.36 -17.21 -15.81
C GLY A 416 16.72 -16.51 -16.02
N LYS A 417 17.39 -16.16 -14.92
CA LYS A 417 18.70 -15.50 -14.92
C LYS A 417 19.75 -16.49 -14.39
N ARG A 418 20.69 -16.91 -15.25
CA ARG A 418 21.65 -17.99 -14.95
C ARG A 418 22.72 -17.68 -13.88
N ARG A 419 22.99 -16.41 -13.56
CA ARG A 419 24.13 -15.99 -12.70
C ARG A 419 23.77 -15.15 -11.48
N SER A 420 22.50 -14.80 -11.27
CA SER A 420 22.09 -13.94 -10.15
C SER A 420 20.58 -14.01 -9.95
N GLY A 421 20.13 -13.95 -8.69
CA GLY A 421 18.71 -13.86 -8.35
C GLY A 421 18.02 -12.67 -9.03
N LEU A 422 16.80 -12.88 -9.51
CA LEU A 422 15.95 -11.84 -10.09
C LEU A 422 15.44 -10.90 -8.99
N PHE A 423 15.94 -9.67 -8.90
CA PHE A 423 15.38 -8.65 -7.99
C PHE A 423 14.08 -8.04 -8.57
N SER A 424 13.17 -8.90 -9.03
CA SER A 424 11.78 -8.61 -9.40
C SER A 424 10.87 -9.15 -8.32
N PHE A 425 9.69 -8.55 -8.21
CA PHE A 425 8.54 -9.20 -7.59
C PHE A 425 8.06 -10.35 -8.46
#